data_AF-A0A268RG12-F1
#
_entry.id   AF-A0A268RG12-F1
#
_cell.length_a   1.000
_cell.length_b   1.000
_cell.length_c   1.000
_cell.angle_alpha   90.00
_cell.angle_beta   90.00
_cell.angle_gamma   90.00
#
_symmetry.space_group_name_H-M   'P 1'
#
loop_
_entity.id
_entity.type
_entity.pdbx_description
1 polymer ?
#
loop_
_entity_poly.entity_id
_entity_poly.type
_entity_poly.pdbx_seq_one_letter_code
_entity_poly.pdbx_strand_id
1 'polypeptide(L)'
;PVNNGRYAINAANARWGSLYDALYGTDAISEENGANRDGGYNPVRGEKVIAFARDFLDQTVPLSSGSHKDAVQYKVDEGKLAVVLSNGETANLKEE
;
A
#
# COMPACT_ATOMS: atom_id res chain seq x y z
N PRO A 1 22.85 12.94 -9.47
CA PRO A 1 23.97 13.89 -9.70
C PRO A 1 23.41 15.31 -9.78
N VAL A 2 24.00 16.27 -9.05
CA VAL A 2 23.42 17.62 -8.88
C VAL A 2 23.43 18.46 -10.16
N ASN A 3 24.32 18.16 -11.10
CA ASN A 3 24.42 18.83 -12.40
C ASN A 3 23.30 18.44 -13.39
N ASN A 4 22.40 17.52 -13.02
CA ASN A 4 21.20 17.20 -13.79
C ASN A 4 19.97 17.73 -13.05
N GLY A 5 19.41 18.84 -13.53
CA GLY A 5 18.26 19.51 -12.91
C GLY A 5 17.03 18.61 -12.74
N ARG A 6 16.78 17.70 -13.69
CA ARG A 6 15.68 16.73 -13.60
C ARG A 6 15.90 15.77 -12.42
N TYR A 7 17.10 15.25 -12.26
CA TYR A 7 17.40 14.34 -11.15
C TYR A 7 17.42 15.05 -9.80
N ALA A 8 17.87 16.31 -9.74
CA ALA A 8 17.83 17.10 -8.51
C ALA A 8 16.38 17.32 -8.01
N ILE A 9 15.47 17.71 -8.91
CA ILE A 9 14.05 17.90 -8.57
C ILE A 9 13.39 16.57 -8.16
N ASN A 10 13.64 15.50 -8.93
CA ASN A 10 13.11 14.17 -8.59
C ASN A 10 13.59 13.72 -7.19
N ALA A 11 14.86 13.94 -6.86
CA ALA A 11 15.41 13.59 -5.55
C ALA A 11 14.80 14.44 -4.42
N ALA A 12 14.62 15.75 -4.64
CA ALA A 12 13.98 16.63 -3.65
C ALA A 12 12.53 16.20 -3.35
N ASN A 13 11.79 15.77 -4.38
CA ASN A 13 10.41 15.32 -4.23
C ASN A 13 10.28 13.88 -3.71
N ALA A 14 11.35 13.09 -3.73
CA ALA A 14 11.33 11.67 -3.33
C ALA A 14 11.19 11.42 -1.82
N ARG A 15 11.02 12.47 -0.99
CA ARG A 15 10.68 12.30 0.45
C ARG A 15 9.40 11.49 0.63
N TRP A 16 8.45 11.63 -0.30
CA TRP A 16 7.20 10.88 -0.34
C TRP A 16 7.08 10.22 -1.71
N GLY A 17 6.87 8.90 -1.72
CA GLY A 17 6.75 8.11 -2.93
C GLY A 17 5.56 7.16 -2.86
N SER A 18 4.96 6.88 -4.01
CA SER A 18 3.90 5.88 -4.12
C SER A 18 4.48 4.47 -3.96
N LEU A 19 4.10 3.78 -2.89
CA LEU A 19 4.45 2.37 -2.71
C LEU A 19 3.87 1.50 -3.84
N TYR A 20 2.67 1.84 -4.32
CA TYR A 20 2.01 1.09 -5.39
C TYR A 20 2.78 1.21 -6.70
N ASP A 21 3.27 2.40 -7.05
CA ASP A 21 4.07 2.60 -8.27
C ASP A 21 5.42 1.90 -8.16
N ALA A 22 6.05 1.94 -6.98
CA ALA A 22 7.31 1.25 -6.74
C ALA A 22 7.16 -0.28 -6.88
N LEU A 23 6.09 -0.85 -6.32
CA LEU A 23 5.81 -2.30 -6.41
C LEU A 23 5.38 -2.70 -7.82
N TYR A 24 4.51 -1.92 -8.46
CA TYR A 24 3.99 -2.21 -9.78
C TYR A 24 5.08 -2.05 -10.87
N GLY A 25 5.93 -1.04 -10.77
CA GLY A 25 6.93 -0.71 -11.80
C GLY A 25 8.22 -1.53 -11.77
N THR A 26 8.47 -2.29 -10.69
CA THR A 26 9.72 -3.04 -10.49
C THR A 26 9.49 -4.56 -10.51
N ASP A 27 10.57 -5.32 -10.42
CA ASP A 27 10.56 -6.78 -10.30
C ASP A 27 10.26 -7.29 -8.87
N ALA A 28 10.01 -6.39 -7.92
CA ALA A 28 9.60 -6.76 -6.55
C ALA A 28 8.29 -7.59 -6.53
N ILE A 29 7.42 -7.39 -7.51
CA ILE A 29 6.25 -8.25 -7.77
C ILE A 29 6.52 -9.11 -9.01
N SER A 30 6.57 -10.43 -8.82
CA SER A 30 6.75 -11.39 -9.91
C SER A 30 5.68 -11.25 -11.00
N GLU A 31 6.14 -11.26 -12.25
CA GLU A 31 5.30 -11.17 -13.46
C GLU A 31 4.63 -12.51 -13.85
N GLU A 32 4.95 -13.59 -13.15
CA GLU A 32 4.36 -14.91 -13.38
C GLU A 32 2.84 -14.93 -13.12
N ASN A 33 2.18 -15.95 -13.66
CA ASN A 33 0.73 -16.15 -13.53
C ASN A 33 -0.11 -14.97 -14.07
N GLY A 34 0.35 -14.36 -15.18
CA GLY A 34 -0.39 -13.30 -15.87
C GLY A 34 -0.26 -11.92 -15.24
N ALA A 35 0.72 -11.68 -14.36
CA ALA A 35 0.94 -10.39 -13.69
C ALA A 35 2.00 -9.51 -14.39
N ASN A 36 2.03 -9.55 -15.72
CA ASN A 36 2.95 -8.76 -16.52
C ASN A 36 2.71 -7.25 -16.36
N ARG A 37 3.76 -6.45 -16.57
CA ARG A 37 3.70 -4.98 -16.49
C ARG A 37 3.44 -4.29 -17.83
N ASP A 38 3.42 -5.04 -18.92
CA ASP A 38 3.36 -4.50 -20.28
C ASP A 38 1.99 -3.88 -20.59
N GLY A 39 2.01 -2.76 -21.31
CA GLY A 39 0.79 -2.08 -21.76
C GLY A 39 0.14 -1.23 -20.67
N GLY A 40 -1.19 -1.33 -20.57
CA GLY A 40 -1.98 -0.59 -19.60
C GLY A 40 -1.99 -1.23 -18.21
N TYR A 41 -2.94 -0.80 -17.37
CA TYR A 41 -3.14 -1.42 -16.07
C TYR A 41 -3.56 -2.88 -16.22
N ASN A 42 -2.83 -3.78 -15.56
CA ASN A 42 -3.12 -5.19 -15.43
C ASN A 42 -3.73 -5.44 -14.03
N PRO A 43 -5.03 -5.77 -13.95
CA PRO A 43 -5.70 -6.04 -12.68
C PRO A 43 -5.07 -7.17 -11.87
N VAL A 44 -4.57 -8.23 -12.52
CA VAL A 44 -3.92 -9.36 -11.84
C VAL A 44 -2.65 -8.91 -11.13
N ARG A 45 -1.85 -8.03 -11.76
CA ARG A 45 -0.68 -7.43 -11.12
C ARG A 45 -1.09 -6.45 -10.02
N GLY A 46 -2.12 -5.65 -10.26
CA GLY A 46 -2.66 -4.70 -9.28
C GLY A 46 -3.12 -5.38 -8.00
N GLU A 47 -3.78 -6.54 -8.10
CA GLU A 47 -4.18 -7.34 -6.93
C GLU A 47 -2.98 -7.83 -6.12
N LYS A 48 -1.89 -8.27 -6.77
CA LYS A 48 -0.65 -8.65 -6.07
C LYS A 48 -0.02 -7.45 -5.34
N VAL A 49 -0.04 -6.27 -5.96
CA VAL A 49 0.46 -5.03 -5.33
C VAL A 49 -0.38 -4.65 -4.12
N ILE A 50 -1.71 -4.72 -4.23
CA ILE A 50 -2.63 -4.45 -3.12
C ILE A 50 -2.40 -5.44 -1.98
N ALA A 51 -2.29 -6.74 -2.29
CA ALA A 51 -2.04 -7.78 -1.29
C ALA A 51 -0.74 -7.50 -0.52
N PHE A 52 0.36 -7.21 -1.23
CA PHE A 52 1.63 -6.82 -0.62
C PHE A 52 1.47 -5.60 0.29
N ALA A 53 0.80 -4.54 -0.18
CA ALA A 53 0.61 -3.33 0.60
C ALA A 53 -0.23 -3.57 1.87
N ARG A 54 -1.25 -4.44 1.80
CA ARG A 54 -2.05 -4.83 2.97
C ARG A 54 -1.23 -5.64 3.97
N ASP A 55 -0.42 -6.58 3.49
CA ASP A 55 0.52 -7.32 4.33
C ASP A 55 1.53 -6.40 5.01
N PHE A 56 2.04 -5.39 4.30
CA PHE A 56 2.92 -4.38 4.85
C PHE A 56 2.25 -3.57 5.97
N LEU A 57 0.99 -3.18 5.80
CA LEU A 57 0.22 -2.49 6.85
C LEU A 57 0.03 -3.38 8.09
N ASP A 58 -0.36 -4.65 7.90
CA ASP A 58 -0.52 -5.60 9.02
C ASP A 58 0.78 -5.79 9.81
N GLN A 59 1.94 -5.71 9.16
CA GLN A 59 3.25 -5.83 9.82
C GLN A 59 3.72 -4.55 10.52
N THR A 60 3.36 -3.37 9.99
CA THR A 60 3.94 -2.09 10.43
C THR A 60 3.02 -1.29 11.35
N VAL A 61 1.71 -1.34 11.11
CA VAL A 61 0.69 -0.63 11.87
C VAL A 61 -0.49 -1.57 12.18
N PRO A 62 -0.22 -2.69 12.89
CA PRO A 62 -1.20 -3.76 13.07
C PRO A 62 -2.50 -3.28 13.70
N LEU A 63 -3.62 -3.89 13.29
CA LEU A 63 -4.91 -3.75 13.96
C LEU A 63 -4.96 -4.58 15.25
N SER A 64 -5.79 -4.16 16.21
CA SER A 64 -6.05 -4.88 17.47
C SER A 64 -6.68 -6.26 17.23
N SER A 65 -7.42 -6.40 16.14
CA SER A 65 -8.06 -7.62 15.67
C SER A 65 -8.28 -7.54 14.15
N GLY A 66 -8.33 -8.69 13.48
CA GLY A 66 -8.49 -8.77 12.03
C GLY A 66 -7.25 -8.34 11.24
N SER A 67 -7.44 -7.97 9.98
CA SER A 67 -6.39 -7.58 9.04
C SER A 67 -6.83 -6.38 8.20
N HIS A 68 -5.88 -5.55 7.78
CA HIS A 68 -6.11 -4.48 6.81
C HIS A 68 -6.66 -4.99 5.46
N LYS A 69 -6.52 -6.28 5.15
CA LYS A 69 -7.11 -6.94 3.98
C LYS A 69 -8.63 -6.91 4.00
N ASP A 70 -9.21 -6.98 5.19
CA ASP A 70 -10.66 -7.04 5.41
C ASP A 70 -11.27 -5.65 5.63
N ALA A 71 -10.47 -4.58 5.59
CA ALA A 71 -10.93 -3.23 5.84
C ALA A 71 -11.86 -2.73 4.73
N VAL A 72 -13.08 -2.32 5.10
CA VAL A 72 -14.06 -1.71 4.21
C VAL A 72 -14.17 -0.20 4.42
N GLN A 73 -13.78 0.31 5.59
CA GLN A 73 -13.78 1.75 5.89
C GLN A 73 -12.70 2.10 6.92
N TYR A 74 -12.04 3.22 6.71
CA TYR A 74 -11.18 3.88 7.69
C TYR A 74 -11.85 5.18 8.14
N LYS A 75 -11.97 5.41 9.44
CA LYS A 75 -12.53 6.64 10.02
C LYS A 75 -11.76 7.05 11.25
N VAL A 76 -11.90 8.32 11.63
CA VAL A 76 -11.44 8.81 12.93
C VAL A 76 -12.65 8.90 13.84
N ASP A 77 -12.59 8.22 14.99
CA ASP A 77 -13.63 8.22 16.02
C ASP A 77 -12.99 8.58 17.36
N GLU A 78 -13.52 9.60 18.03
CA GLU A 78 -12.97 10.14 19.29
C GLU A 78 -11.44 10.42 19.26
N GLY A 79 -10.91 10.86 18.10
CA GLY A 79 -9.49 11.15 17.92
C GLY A 79 -8.61 9.93 17.63
N LYS A 80 -9.20 8.75 17.51
CA LYS A 80 -8.51 7.47 17.27
C LYS A 80 -8.85 6.91 15.89
N LEU A 81 -7.93 6.13 15.31
CA LEU A 81 -8.23 5.40 14.08
C LEU A 81 -9.15 4.22 14.38
N ALA A 82 -10.31 4.18 13.71
CA ALA A 82 -11.24 3.07 13.72
C ALA A 82 -11.38 2.49 12.30
N VAL A 83 -11.22 1.18 12.18
CA VAL A 83 -11.26 0.44 10.91
C VAL A 83 -12.43 -0.52 10.93
N VAL A 84 -13.42 -0.29 10.06
CA VAL A 84 -14.55 -1.20 9.88
C VAL A 84 -14.11 -2.34 8.97
N LEU A 85 -14.34 -3.57 9.42
CA LEU A 85 -14.00 -4.79 8.71
C LEU A 85 -15.21 -5.35 7.97
N SER A 86 -14.97 -6.21 6.98
CA SER A 86 -15.98 -6.84 6.13
C SER A 86 -16.97 -7.72 6.92
N ASN A 87 -16.58 -8.21 8.10
CA ASN A 87 -17.44 -8.95 9.02
C ASN A 87 -18.36 -8.05 9.88
N GLY A 88 -18.27 -6.72 9.73
CA GLY A 88 -19.04 -5.75 10.50
C GLY A 88 -18.41 -5.32 11.83
N GLU A 89 -17.29 -5.93 12.24
CA GLU A 89 -16.56 -5.51 13.43
C GLU A 89 -15.77 -4.22 13.17
N THR A 90 -15.41 -3.51 14.24
CA THR A 90 -14.51 -2.35 14.17
C THR A 90 -13.26 -2.64 14.99
N ALA A 91 -12.09 -2.48 14.37
CA ALA A 91 -10.79 -2.63 15.01
C ALA A 91 -10.08 -1.28 15.15
N ASN A 92 -9.26 -1.15 16.18
CA ASN A 92 -8.35 -0.01 16.37
C ASN A 92 -6.92 -0.44 16.01
N LEU A 93 -5.94 0.46 16.11
CA LEU A 93 -4.53 0.06 16.09
C LEU A 93 -4.20 -0.76 17.35
N LYS A 94 -3.27 -1.71 17.21
CA LYS A 94 -2.85 -2.60 18.31
C LYS A 94 -2.06 -1.87 19.39
N GLU A 95 -1.23 -0.92 18.99
CA GLU A 95 -0.47 -0.05 19.87
C GLU A 95 -0.94 1.39 19.66
N GLU A 96 -1.31 2.05 20.74
CA GLU A 96 -1.84 3.41 20.78
C GLU A 96 -1.01 4.30 21.71
#